data_AF-A0A3P1VXH5-F1
#
_entry.id   AF-A0A3P1VXH5-F1
#
_cell.length_a   1.000
_cell.length_b   1.000
_cell.length_c   1.000
_cell.angle_alpha   90.00
_cell.angle_beta   90.00
_cell.angle_gamma   90.00
#
_symmetry.space_group_name_H-M   'P 1'
#
loop_
_entity.id
_entity.type
_entity.pdbx_description
1 polymer ?
#
loop_
_entity_poly.entity_id
_entity_poly.type
_entity_poly.pdbx_seq_one_letter_code
_entity_poly.pdbx_strand_id
1 'polypeptide(L)'
;MDRNSAHLFEADRAYKKFLKSSKGLFGLKKKENLESFSEVQKRENAYNSVYIGIKEISLEKIVGSVEKYKDFNKNFVPAKDIIKQRWMSIYIGYIDENMLPPVILYKIKDSYYVYDGNHRISVAKFLNFVSIEAEVEEFLPSKDDTDEIIYRESMLFEKETGIGNVILTNPSKYKYLRNEIENYMNFLHKKKNENVDYKKAAENWNRNVFVPVKTLIKENNILKNFNGENINDLFLFILDHKYFLSKNRGENIGYLFSAIDFINMVKTNENENFDYKCLIDGEELKECCRKLKKIDRELTHLQEEIIINEKLYELIGINFDYNKILIKDIKKYDTIQKWYEDKYKKLTWHFIDKVNMLPEKYSSYLGYFKINRIFNFIIEYENVRNESSEGISEISVLNYIIEIFIPVVSFSEQKNNEWGDFGVKFLNMYEKIQKEFFYILKVRKYLLQEGKSVKYENIISDEVTRHLFSLNKSKYYDIKKILIHQKYNEFLINLKKTEDFLKIYKKYGEIRKYETFVKLFEMLDILGEKEFIKKLKTDLKKMSVSQNIVSDYKTKTVFFELDDALSEKRESISEGNSKYSFIDFYVDILFFTKNSIKDEKGNFIENIEMDIDILDMELHYSEKRNIRN
;
A
#
# COMPACT_ATOMS: atom_id res chain seq x y z
N MET A 1 -55.67 36.39 10.77
CA MET A 1 -55.90 34.93 10.77
C MET A 1 -55.04 34.36 11.87
N ASP A 2 -55.66 33.64 12.81
CA ASP A 2 -54.95 32.95 13.90
C ASP A 2 -53.97 31.92 13.32
N ARG A 3 -52.81 31.68 13.97
CA ARG A 3 -51.73 30.83 13.40
C ARG A 3 -52.25 29.42 13.05
N ASN A 4 -53.12 28.87 13.90
CA ASN A 4 -53.82 27.60 13.67
C ASN A 4 -54.73 27.60 12.42
N SER A 5 -55.33 28.74 12.07
CA SER A 5 -56.17 28.87 10.87
C SER A 5 -55.37 28.91 9.57
N ALA A 6 -54.15 29.46 9.62
CA ALA A 6 -53.25 29.51 8.46
C ALA A 6 -52.69 28.11 8.12
N HIS A 7 -52.23 27.36 9.12
CA HIS A 7 -51.73 25.99 8.92
C HIS A 7 -52.83 25.03 8.42
N LEU A 8 -54.07 25.17 8.90
CA LEU A 8 -55.19 24.37 8.40
C LEU A 8 -55.49 24.65 6.92
N PHE A 9 -55.41 25.92 6.51
CA PHE A 9 -55.63 26.32 5.12
C PHE A 9 -54.52 25.83 4.20
N GLU A 10 -53.27 25.91 4.64
CA GLU A 10 -52.12 25.35 3.92
C GLU A 10 -52.22 23.83 3.78
N ALA A 11 -52.55 23.13 4.87
CA ALA A 11 -52.71 21.68 4.87
C ALA A 11 -53.85 21.22 3.94
N ASP A 12 -54.96 21.98 3.84
CA ASP A 12 -56.05 21.69 2.90
C ASP A 12 -55.59 21.85 1.44
N ARG A 13 -54.80 22.90 1.15
CA ARG A 13 -54.22 23.13 -0.18
C ARG A 13 -53.22 22.02 -0.53
N ALA A 14 -52.36 21.63 0.41
CA ALA A 14 -51.41 20.55 0.26
C ALA A 14 -52.12 19.21 -0.02
N TYR A 15 -53.17 18.90 0.74
CA TYR A 15 -53.99 17.69 0.54
C TYR A 15 -54.64 17.67 -0.86
N LYS A 16 -55.19 18.80 -1.32
CA LYS A 16 -55.73 18.92 -2.69
C LYS A 16 -54.65 18.71 -3.76
N LYS A 17 -53.44 19.26 -3.55
CA LYS A 17 -52.30 19.06 -4.45
C LYS A 17 -51.85 17.60 -4.47
N PHE A 18 -51.77 16.96 -3.30
CA PHE A 18 -51.47 15.54 -3.14
C PHE A 18 -52.45 14.65 -3.93
N LEU A 19 -53.76 14.88 -3.78
CA LEU A 19 -54.80 14.17 -4.54
C LEU A 19 -54.74 14.43 -6.06
N LYS A 20 -54.26 15.61 -6.49
CA LYS A 20 -54.07 15.91 -7.90
C LYS A 20 -52.82 15.23 -8.46
N SER A 21 -51.71 15.24 -7.72
CA SER A 21 -50.47 14.57 -8.10
C SER A 21 -50.60 13.04 -8.14
N SER A 22 -51.50 12.47 -7.34
CA SER A 22 -51.72 11.03 -7.29
C SER A 22 -52.54 10.46 -8.45
N LYS A 23 -53.24 11.31 -9.23
CA LYS A 23 -54.11 10.89 -10.34
C LYS A 23 -53.38 10.66 -11.68
N GLY A 24 -52.08 10.96 -11.78
CA GLY A 24 -51.26 10.75 -12.99
C GLY A 24 -51.67 11.62 -14.20
N LEU A 25 -50.78 11.76 -15.20
CA LEU A 25 -51.16 12.34 -16.49
C LEU A 25 -52.07 11.35 -17.24
N PHE A 26 -53.21 11.84 -17.73
CA PHE A 26 -54.19 11.11 -18.57
C PHE A 26 -55.03 10.00 -17.92
N GLY A 27 -55.17 9.97 -16.59
CA GLY A 27 -56.28 9.25 -15.92
C GLY A 27 -56.28 7.72 -16.04
N LEU A 28 -55.24 7.11 -16.61
CA LEU A 28 -55.08 5.66 -16.73
C LEU A 28 -53.71 5.26 -16.17
N LYS A 29 -53.68 4.61 -14.99
CA LYS A 29 -52.51 3.83 -14.56
C LYS A 29 -52.92 2.57 -13.80
N LYS A 30 -52.21 1.47 -14.09
CA LYS A 30 -52.18 0.20 -13.36
C LYS A 30 -52.02 0.46 -11.85
N LYS A 31 -52.92 -0.10 -11.05
CA LYS A 31 -52.75 -0.25 -9.60
C LYS A 31 -51.61 -1.22 -9.33
N GLU A 32 -50.39 -0.71 -9.25
CA GLU A 32 -49.32 -1.42 -8.53
C GLU A 32 -49.51 -1.09 -7.06
N ASN A 33 -50.03 -2.07 -6.31
CA ASN A 33 -50.21 -1.99 -4.87
C ASN A 33 -48.84 -2.08 -4.17
N LEU A 34 -48.81 -1.70 -2.89
CA LEU A 34 -47.67 -1.98 -2.04
C LEU A 34 -47.41 -3.49 -1.93
N GLU A 35 -46.15 -3.86 -1.68
CA GLU A 35 -45.82 -5.24 -1.35
C GLU A 35 -46.42 -5.66 0.00
N SER A 36 -46.93 -6.90 0.05
CA SER A 36 -47.47 -7.52 1.26
C SER A 36 -46.33 -8.14 2.06
N PHE A 37 -46.05 -7.60 3.25
CA PHE A 37 -45.06 -8.20 4.15
C PHE A 37 -45.37 -9.67 4.42
N SER A 38 -46.64 -10.02 4.66
CA SER A 38 -47.03 -11.40 5.01
C SER A 38 -46.74 -12.41 3.90
N GLU A 39 -46.82 -11.99 2.63
CA GLU A 39 -46.48 -12.83 1.48
C GLU A 39 -44.96 -13.02 1.37
N VAL A 40 -44.20 -11.94 1.56
CA VAL A 40 -42.73 -12.00 1.58
C VAL A 40 -42.23 -12.80 2.78
N GLN A 41 -42.76 -12.57 3.98
CA GLN A 41 -42.41 -13.30 5.20
C GLN A 41 -42.59 -14.81 5.02
N LYS A 42 -43.71 -15.24 4.45
CA LYS A 42 -43.94 -16.66 4.12
C LYS A 42 -42.98 -17.17 3.04
N ARG A 43 -42.77 -16.38 1.98
CA ARG A 43 -41.87 -16.74 0.88
C ARG A 43 -40.43 -16.91 1.35
N GLU A 44 -39.96 -16.09 2.28
CA GLU A 44 -38.58 -16.09 2.81
C GLU A 44 -38.45 -16.93 4.11
N ASN A 45 -39.53 -17.56 4.58
CA ASN A 45 -39.58 -18.27 5.87
C ASN A 45 -39.08 -17.39 7.06
N ALA A 46 -39.35 -16.09 7.03
CA ALA A 46 -38.74 -15.11 7.94
C ALA A 46 -39.58 -14.88 9.21
N TYR A 47 -39.62 -15.86 10.12
CA TYR A 47 -40.48 -15.80 11.32
C TYR A 47 -39.77 -15.35 12.58
N ASN A 48 -38.44 -15.42 12.61
CA ASN A 48 -37.65 -14.91 13.73
C ASN A 48 -37.32 -13.44 13.49
N SER A 49 -37.49 -12.59 14.49
CA SER A 49 -37.19 -11.17 14.41
C SER A 49 -36.13 -10.73 15.42
N VAL A 50 -35.44 -9.63 15.08
CA VAL A 50 -34.47 -8.96 15.94
C VAL A 50 -34.75 -7.45 15.89
N TYR A 51 -34.82 -6.83 17.06
CA TYR A 51 -34.93 -5.38 17.16
C TYR A 51 -33.60 -4.69 16.82
N ILE A 52 -33.59 -3.79 15.84
CA ILE A 52 -32.38 -3.08 15.40
C ILE A 52 -32.32 -1.61 15.83
N GLY A 53 -33.30 -1.15 16.62
CA GLY A 53 -33.35 0.20 17.18
C GLY A 53 -33.91 1.26 16.24
N ILE A 54 -33.74 2.53 16.64
CA ILE A 54 -34.13 3.70 15.84
C ILE A 54 -33.05 3.97 14.79
N LYS A 55 -33.46 4.06 13.52
CA LYS A 55 -32.58 4.35 12.38
C LYS A 55 -33.22 5.34 11.43
N GLU A 56 -32.38 6.09 10.72
CA GLU A 56 -32.81 6.92 9.60
C GLU A 56 -32.84 6.07 8.32
N ILE A 57 -34.03 5.92 7.73
CA ILE A 57 -34.29 4.99 6.62
C ILE A 57 -34.64 5.76 5.36
N SER A 58 -33.97 5.47 4.25
CA SER A 58 -34.33 6.02 2.93
C SER A 58 -35.76 5.62 2.55
N LEU A 59 -36.56 6.61 2.16
CA LEU A 59 -37.95 6.41 1.73
C LEU A 59 -38.09 5.55 0.47
N GLU A 60 -37.01 5.37 -0.29
CA GLU A 60 -36.95 4.49 -1.46
C GLU A 60 -36.89 3.01 -1.09
N LYS A 61 -36.32 2.68 0.08
CA LYS A 61 -36.24 1.29 0.57
C LYS A 61 -37.55 0.80 1.22
N ILE A 62 -38.51 1.71 1.44
CA ILE A 62 -39.83 1.37 1.98
C ILE A 62 -40.76 1.00 0.83
N VAL A 63 -40.97 -0.30 0.64
CA VAL A 63 -41.62 -0.89 -0.54
C VAL A 63 -43.03 -1.42 -0.27
N GLY A 64 -43.36 -1.65 1.00
CA GLY A 64 -44.58 -2.37 1.36
C GLY A 64 -45.20 -1.96 2.69
N SER A 65 -46.26 -2.67 3.07
CA SER A 65 -46.88 -2.55 4.41
C SER A 65 -47.23 -3.93 4.96
N VAL A 66 -47.25 -4.03 6.30
CA VAL A 66 -47.63 -5.24 7.01
C VAL A 66 -49.12 -5.53 6.86
N GLU A 67 -49.95 -4.52 7.07
CA GLU A 67 -51.40 -4.68 7.04
C GLU A 67 -52.06 -3.92 5.88
N LYS A 68 -51.59 -2.70 5.60
CA LYS A 68 -52.30 -1.73 4.74
C LYS A 68 -51.87 -1.75 3.29
N TYR A 69 -51.28 -2.84 2.82
CA TYR A 69 -50.70 -2.93 1.47
C TYR A 69 -51.74 -2.80 0.34
N LYS A 70 -53.02 -3.10 0.62
CA LYS A 70 -54.15 -2.90 -0.32
C LYS A 70 -54.77 -1.50 -0.24
N ASP A 71 -54.51 -0.78 0.85
CA ASP A 71 -55.11 0.53 1.10
C ASP A 71 -54.32 1.66 0.46
N PHE A 72 -53.13 1.39 -0.07
CA PHE A 72 -52.22 2.36 -0.67
C PHE A 72 -51.65 1.81 -1.98
N ASN A 73 -51.33 2.70 -2.93
CA ASN A 73 -50.51 2.36 -4.08
C ASN A 73 -49.01 2.38 -3.72
N LYS A 74 -48.14 1.96 -4.66
CA LYS A 74 -46.68 1.93 -4.46
C LYS A 74 -46.01 3.23 -3.98
N ASN A 75 -46.66 4.37 -4.18
CA ASN A 75 -46.16 5.68 -3.72
C ASN A 75 -46.76 6.09 -2.37
N PHE A 76 -47.34 5.14 -1.62
CA PHE A 76 -48.08 5.41 -0.39
C PHE A 76 -49.18 6.45 -0.59
N VAL A 77 -49.87 6.43 -1.74
CA VAL A 77 -51.12 7.16 -1.93
C VAL A 77 -52.29 6.24 -1.59
N PRO A 78 -53.15 6.61 -0.62
CA PRO A 78 -54.35 5.86 -0.28
C PRO A 78 -55.31 5.61 -1.45
N ALA A 79 -55.87 4.41 -1.49
CA ALA A 79 -56.80 3.91 -2.50
C ALA A 79 -58.26 4.27 -2.22
N LYS A 80 -58.61 4.60 -0.97
CA LYS A 80 -59.90 5.15 -0.55
C LYS A 80 -59.72 6.57 -0.04
N ASP A 81 -60.82 7.34 0.00
CA ASP A 81 -60.82 8.68 0.58
C ASP A 81 -60.26 8.60 2.01
N ILE A 82 -59.06 9.17 2.15
CA ILE A 82 -58.35 9.30 3.40
C ILE A 82 -59.27 10.04 4.36
N ILE A 83 -59.15 9.76 5.66
CA ILE A 83 -59.62 10.71 6.67
C ILE A 83 -58.77 11.98 6.49
N LYS A 84 -59.23 12.90 5.64
CA LYS A 84 -58.56 14.15 5.22
C LYS A 84 -57.96 14.88 6.41
N GLN A 85 -58.70 14.91 7.52
CA GLN A 85 -58.28 15.49 8.79
C GLN A 85 -56.99 14.86 9.36
N ARG A 86 -56.84 13.53 9.30
CA ARG A 86 -55.64 12.83 9.79
C ARG A 86 -54.42 13.11 8.93
N TRP A 87 -54.58 13.16 7.60
CA TRP A 87 -53.48 13.51 6.70
C TRP A 87 -53.04 14.96 6.90
N MET A 88 -53.99 15.89 7.00
CA MET A 88 -53.72 17.30 7.28
C MET A 88 -53.03 17.50 8.63
N SER A 89 -53.45 16.78 9.68
CA SER A 89 -52.81 16.85 11.00
C SER A 89 -51.36 16.40 10.96
N ILE A 90 -51.02 15.33 10.22
CA ILE A 90 -49.64 14.88 10.06
C ILE A 90 -48.82 15.88 9.23
N TYR A 91 -49.41 16.43 8.17
CA TYR A 91 -48.77 17.49 7.37
C TYR A 91 -48.41 18.70 8.23
N ILE A 92 -49.36 19.19 9.03
CA ILE A 92 -49.10 20.29 9.98
C ILE A 92 -47.99 19.91 10.96
N GLY A 93 -48.01 18.68 11.50
CA GLY A 93 -46.96 18.18 12.37
C GLY A 93 -45.55 18.28 11.78
N TYR A 94 -45.38 17.93 10.50
CA TYR A 94 -44.10 18.07 9.81
C TYR A 94 -43.70 19.53 9.51
N ILE A 95 -44.67 20.39 9.18
CA ILE A 95 -44.41 21.81 8.85
C ILE A 95 -44.09 22.65 10.10
N ASP A 96 -44.72 22.33 11.23
CA ASP A 96 -44.51 23.04 12.49
C ASP A 96 -43.25 22.56 13.26
N GLU A 97 -42.43 21.68 12.66
CA GLU A 97 -41.27 21.04 13.30
C GLU A 97 -41.62 20.32 14.63
N ASN A 98 -42.89 19.96 14.82
CA ASN A 98 -43.30 19.18 15.98
C ASN A 98 -42.72 17.77 15.84
N MET A 99 -42.10 17.26 16.91
CA MET A 99 -41.60 15.88 16.94
C MET A 99 -42.76 14.90 16.77
N LEU A 100 -42.88 14.34 15.56
CA LEU A 100 -43.75 13.21 15.29
C LEU A 100 -43.05 11.93 15.77
N PRO A 101 -43.79 10.97 16.35
CA PRO A 101 -43.21 9.69 16.71
C PRO A 101 -42.59 8.99 15.48
N PRO A 102 -41.49 8.25 15.66
CA PRO A 102 -40.90 7.47 14.57
C PRO A 102 -41.92 6.52 13.95
N VAL A 103 -41.72 6.17 12.68
CA VAL A 103 -42.51 5.09 12.07
C VAL A 103 -42.00 3.74 12.55
N ILE A 104 -42.85 2.71 12.55
CA ILE A 104 -42.42 1.35 12.90
C ILE A 104 -42.31 0.57 11.59
N LEU A 105 -41.11 0.09 11.29
CA LEU A 105 -40.82 -0.65 10.07
C LEU A 105 -40.38 -2.08 10.38
N TYR A 106 -40.92 -3.02 9.62
CA TYR A 106 -40.38 -4.36 9.53
C TYR A 106 -39.40 -4.44 8.37
N LYS A 107 -38.25 -5.05 8.58
CA LYS A 107 -37.22 -5.24 7.55
C LYS A 107 -37.12 -6.73 7.21
N ILE A 108 -37.07 -7.06 5.93
CA ILE A 108 -36.59 -8.37 5.44
C ILE A 108 -35.58 -8.07 4.33
N LYS A 109 -34.35 -8.56 4.48
CA LYS A 109 -33.24 -8.24 3.56
C LYS A 109 -33.12 -6.70 3.42
N ASP A 110 -33.00 -6.15 2.21
CA ASP A 110 -32.87 -4.70 2.00
C ASP A 110 -34.21 -3.92 1.97
N SER A 111 -35.34 -4.61 2.14
CA SER A 111 -36.68 -4.05 1.98
C SER A 111 -37.36 -3.76 3.29
N TYR A 112 -38.04 -2.60 3.36
CA TYR A 112 -38.75 -2.15 4.54
C TYR A 112 -40.27 -2.11 4.29
N TYR A 113 -41.01 -2.51 5.31
CA TYR A 113 -42.46 -2.67 5.28
C TYR A 113 -43.07 -1.93 6.46
N VAL A 114 -44.05 -1.09 6.20
CA VAL A 114 -44.66 -0.26 7.23
C VAL A 114 -45.58 -1.07 8.12
N TYR A 115 -45.20 -1.23 9.39
CA TYR A 115 -46.05 -1.74 10.46
C TYR A 115 -46.95 -0.62 10.98
N ASP A 116 -46.35 0.49 11.45
CA ASP A 116 -47.07 1.72 11.82
C ASP A 116 -46.50 2.96 11.11
N GLY A 117 -47.38 3.92 10.80
CA GLY A 117 -46.97 5.21 10.21
C GLY A 117 -47.17 5.36 8.70
N ASN A 118 -48.03 4.54 8.07
CA ASN A 118 -48.31 4.62 6.62
C ASN A 118 -48.68 6.04 6.13
N HIS A 119 -49.47 6.79 6.90
CA HIS A 119 -49.81 8.17 6.57
C HIS A 119 -48.65 9.15 6.79
N ARG A 120 -47.76 8.89 7.76
CA ARG A 120 -46.53 9.68 7.96
C ARG A 120 -45.61 9.53 6.74
N ILE A 121 -45.43 8.31 6.24
CA ILE A 121 -44.66 8.03 5.02
C ILE A 121 -45.32 8.65 3.78
N SER A 122 -46.65 8.58 3.67
CA SER A 122 -47.40 9.24 2.59
C SER A 122 -47.13 10.75 2.53
N VAL A 123 -47.19 11.43 3.68
CA VAL A 123 -46.91 12.86 3.79
C VAL A 123 -45.42 13.16 3.54
N ALA A 124 -44.50 12.37 4.11
CA ALA A 124 -43.06 12.54 3.92
C ALA A 124 -42.66 12.40 2.45
N LYS A 125 -43.21 11.41 1.72
CA LYS A 125 -43.02 11.27 0.27
C LYS A 125 -43.61 12.45 -0.50
N PHE A 126 -44.78 12.97 -0.10
CA PHE A 126 -45.36 14.16 -0.73
C PHE A 126 -44.50 15.42 -0.52
N LEU A 127 -43.86 15.53 0.65
CA LEU A 127 -42.91 16.59 0.99
C LEU A 127 -41.51 16.39 0.38
N ASN A 128 -41.29 15.29 -0.36
CA ASN A 128 -40.00 14.91 -0.96
C ASN A 128 -38.86 14.77 0.06
N PHE A 129 -39.14 14.22 1.24
CA PHE A 129 -38.07 13.83 2.15
C PHE A 129 -37.21 12.73 1.51
N VAL A 130 -35.92 12.69 1.85
CA VAL A 130 -35.01 11.62 1.41
C VAL A 130 -35.14 10.40 2.31
N SER A 131 -35.28 10.64 3.61
CA SER A 131 -35.29 9.65 4.68
C SER A 131 -36.39 9.94 5.70
N ILE A 132 -36.65 8.96 6.57
CA ILE A 132 -37.55 9.09 7.72
C ILE A 132 -36.97 8.35 8.92
N GLU A 133 -37.14 8.90 10.11
CA GLU A 133 -36.79 8.22 11.36
C GLU A 133 -37.76 7.06 11.63
N ALA A 134 -37.20 5.87 11.87
CA ALA A 134 -37.95 4.65 12.06
C ALA A 134 -37.41 3.80 13.20
N GLU A 135 -38.29 3.26 14.01
CA GLU A 135 -38.02 2.11 14.85
C GLU A 135 -38.12 0.84 13.99
N VAL A 136 -37.06 0.03 13.97
CA VAL A 136 -36.98 -1.09 13.03
C VAL A 136 -36.85 -2.44 13.75
N GLU A 137 -37.67 -3.39 13.30
CA GLU A 137 -37.60 -4.80 13.65
C GLU A 137 -37.29 -5.62 12.40
N GLU A 138 -36.21 -6.37 12.41
CA GLU A 138 -35.73 -7.14 11.26
C GLU A 138 -36.09 -8.61 11.38
N PHE A 139 -36.84 -9.12 10.39
CA PHE A 139 -37.22 -10.51 10.27
C PHE A 139 -36.20 -11.26 9.41
N LEU A 140 -35.64 -12.33 9.96
CA LEU A 140 -34.52 -13.06 9.40
C LEU A 140 -35.02 -14.23 8.54
N PRO A 141 -34.68 -14.28 7.23
CA PRO A 141 -34.93 -15.43 6.39
C PRO A 141 -34.33 -16.71 6.99
N SER A 142 -35.02 -17.83 6.84
CA SER A 142 -34.62 -19.10 7.47
C SER A 142 -34.73 -20.33 6.57
N LYS A 143 -34.91 -20.17 5.26
CA LYS A 143 -34.76 -21.31 4.34
C LYS A 143 -33.28 -21.66 4.25
N ASP A 144 -33.03 -22.93 3.98
CA ASP A 144 -31.69 -23.46 3.74
C ASP A 144 -31.28 -23.30 2.26
N ASP A 145 -31.68 -22.16 1.67
CA ASP A 145 -31.22 -21.78 0.34
C ASP A 145 -29.88 -21.04 0.45
N THR A 146 -29.02 -21.17 -0.57
CA THR A 146 -27.63 -20.69 -0.47
C THR A 146 -27.55 -19.18 -0.19
N ASP A 147 -28.37 -18.39 -0.87
CA ASP A 147 -28.43 -16.93 -0.69
C ASP A 147 -28.87 -16.51 0.71
N GLU A 148 -29.75 -17.30 1.34
CA GLU A 148 -30.24 -17.01 2.69
C GLU A 148 -29.21 -17.39 3.76
N ILE A 149 -28.42 -18.44 3.52
CA ILE A 149 -27.27 -18.76 4.37
C ILE A 149 -26.20 -17.66 4.22
N ILE A 150 -25.93 -17.17 3.00
CA ILE A 150 -24.99 -16.05 2.78
C ILE A 150 -25.46 -14.81 3.54
N TYR A 151 -26.76 -14.48 3.46
CA TYR A 151 -27.33 -13.35 4.20
C TYR A 151 -27.13 -13.49 5.70
N ARG A 152 -27.48 -14.65 6.27
CA ARG A 152 -27.31 -14.93 7.71
C ARG A 152 -25.85 -14.83 8.13
N GLU A 153 -24.93 -15.43 7.38
CA GLU A 153 -23.49 -15.34 7.66
C GLU A 153 -22.96 -13.89 7.60
N SER A 154 -23.42 -13.09 6.62
CA SER A 154 -23.04 -11.68 6.52
C SER A 154 -23.48 -10.86 7.74
N MET A 155 -24.71 -11.10 8.22
CA MET A 155 -25.27 -10.45 9.40
C MET A 155 -24.54 -10.86 10.69
N LEU A 156 -24.22 -12.15 10.82
CA LEU A 156 -23.43 -12.64 11.95
C LEU A 156 -22.02 -12.03 11.95
N PHE A 157 -21.36 -12.02 10.79
CA PHE A 157 -20.06 -11.40 10.63
C PHE A 157 -20.08 -9.91 10.98
N GLU A 158 -21.07 -9.14 10.50
CA GLU A 158 -21.21 -7.71 10.84
C GLU A 158 -21.45 -7.51 12.35
N LYS A 159 -22.27 -8.37 12.98
CA LYS A 159 -22.52 -8.30 14.43
C LYS A 159 -21.25 -8.57 15.25
N GLU A 160 -20.47 -9.56 14.84
CA GLU A 160 -19.22 -9.97 15.49
C GLU A 160 -18.11 -8.92 15.34
N THR A 161 -17.98 -8.36 14.14
CA THR A 161 -16.82 -7.54 13.74
C THR A 161 -17.10 -6.04 13.68
N GLY A 162 -18.36 -5.63 13.54
CA GLY A 162 -18.75 -4.27 13.18
C GLY A 162 -18.47 -3.88 11.72
N ILE A 163 -17.99 -4.80 10.89
CA ILE A 163 -17.67 -4.53 9.48
C ILE A 163 -18.91 -4.82 8.62
N GLY A 164 -19.59 -3.77 8.17
CA GLY A 164 -20.77 -3.88 7.31
C GLY A 164 -20.43 -4.08 5.83
N ASN A 165 -21.44 -4.45 5.04
CA ASN A 165 -21.39 -4.60 3.57
C ASN A 165 -20.34 -5.61 3.05
N VAL A 166 -20.05 -6.65 3.84
CA VAL A 166 -19.22 -7.79 3.41
C VAL A 166 -20.14 -8.91 2.97
N ILE A 167 -20.35 -9.03 1.67
CA ILE A 167 -21.10 -10.11 1.02
C ILE A 167 -20.09 -10.99 0.28
N LEU A 168 -20.15 -12.30 0.50
CA LEU A 168 -19.31 -13.32 -0.15
C LEU A 168 -20.18 -14.28 -0.96
N THR A 169 -19.63 -14.85 -2.03
CA THR A 169 -20.37 -15.78 -2.91
C THR A 169 -20.63 -17.16 -2.29
N ASN A 170 -19.97 -17.50 -1.18
CA ASN A 170 -20.15 -18.77 -0.49
C ASN A 170 -20.13 -18.58 1.05
N PRO A 171 -21.12 -19.09 1.80
CA PRO A 171 -21.17 -18.99 3.26
C PRO A 171 -19.90 -19.49 3.98
N SER A 172 -19.27 -20.54 3.46
CA SER A 172 -18.09 -21.14 4.08
C SER A 172 -16.88 -20.19 4.06
N LYS A 173 -16.88 -19.20 3.15
CA LYS A 173 -15.80 -18.21 3.01
C LYS A 173 -15.70 -17.27 4.23
N TYR A 174 -16.79 -17.03 4.96
CA TYR A 174 -16.76 -16.19 6.18
C TYR A 174 -15.87 -16.79 7.28
N LYS A 175 -15.75 -18.12 7.35
CA LYS A 175 -14.83 -18.78 8.28
C LYS A 175 -13.37 -18.32 8.06
N TYR A 176 -12.96 -18.15 6.80
CA TYR A 176 -11.60 -17.71 6.48
C TYR A 176 -11.35 -16.25 6.87
N LEU A 177 -12.33 -15.36 6.67
CA LEU A 177 -12.24 -13.98 7.17
C LEU A 177 -12.11 -13.94 8.69
N ARG A 178 -12.94 -14.73 9.40
CA ARG A 178 -12.87 -14.78 10.86
C ARG A 178 -11.51 -15.26 11.36
N ASN A 179 -10.98 -16.31 10.74
CA ASN A 179 -9.65 -16.85 11.04
C ASN A 179 -8.54 -15.84 10.74
N GLU A 180 -8.64 -15.06 9.65
CA GLU A 180 -7.66 -14.02 9.35
C GLU A 180 -7.68 -12.88 10.38
N ILE A 181 -8.88 -12.45 10.82
CA ILE A 181 -9.02 -11.46 11.90
C ILE A 181 -8.47 -12.01 13.22
N GLU A 182 -8.71 -13.27 13.53
CA GLU A 182 -8.15 -13.93 14.72
C GLU A 182 -6.62 -14.02 14.66
N ASN A 183 -6.05 -14.36 13.49
CA ASN A 183 -4.60 -14.33 13.28
C ASN A 183 -4.04 -12.92 13.45
N TYR A 184 -4.74 -11.90 12.97
CA TYR A 184 -4.36 -10.51 13.14
C TYR A 184 -4.46 -10.04 14.60
N MET A 185 -5.51 -10.44 15.32
CA MET A 185 -5.66 -10.20 16.76
C MET A 185 -4.52 -10.85 17.55
N ASN A 186 -4.19 -12.10 17.24
CA ASN A 186 -3.04 -12.81 17.81
C ASN A 186 -1.72 -12.08 17.53
N PHE A 187 -1.57 -11.49 16.34
CA PHE A 187 -0.43 -10.62 16.02
C PHE A 187 -0.41 -9.36 16.90
N LEU A 188 -1.54 -8.67 17.10
CA LEU A 188 -1.60 -7.49 17.97
C LEU A 188 -1.27 -7.85 19.43
N HIS A 189 -1.85 -8.94 19.95
CA HIS A 189 -1.61 -9.41 21.31
C HIS A 189 -0.13 -9.79 21.51
N LYS A 190 0.38 -10.65 20.64
CA LYS A 190 1.72 -11.22 20.80
C LYS A 190 2.80 -10.21 20.44
N LYS A 191 2.73 -9.58 19.26
CA LYS A 191 3.81 -8.72 18.77
C LYS A 191 3.72 -7.26 19.22
N LYS A 192 2.51 -6.71 19.41
CA LYS A 192 2.34 -5.32 19.83
C LYS A 192 2.08 -5.15 21.33
N ASN A 193 1.90 -6.25 22.06
CA ASN A 193 1.48 -6.21 23.47
C ASN A 193 0.19 -5.38 23.67
N GLU A 194 -0.68 -5.36 22.65
CA GLU A 194 -1.96 -4.68 22.68
C GLU A 194 -3.04 -5.69 23.05
N ASN A 195 -3.65 -5.56 24.23
CA ASN A 195 -4.79 -6.39 24.61
C ASN A 195 -6.07 -5.77 24.06
N VAL A 196 -6.52 -6.27 22.91
CA VAL A 196 -7.73 -5.81 22.21
C VAL A 196 -8.76 -6.93 22.12
N ASP A 197 -10.04 -6.62 22.18
CA ASP A 197 -11.08 -7.61 21.89
C ASP A 197 -11.19 -7.88 20.38
N TYR A 198 -11.94 -8.93 20.03
CA TYR A 198 -12.11 -9.36 18.63
C TYR A 198 -12.68 -8.26 17.73
N LYS A 199 -13.67 -7.51 18.24
CA LYS A 199 -14.34 -6.44 17.48
C LYS A 199 -13.37 -5.30 17.19
N LYS A 200 -12.57 -4.89 18.18
CA LYS A 200 -11.53 -3.87 18.03
C LYS A 200 -10.41 -4.31 17.09
N ALA A 201 -10.00 -5.56 17.17
CA ALA A 201 -9.04 -6.14 16.23
C ALA A 201 -9.59 -6.14 14.80
N ALA A 202 -10.86 -6.51 14.62
CA ALA A 202 -11.54 -6.49 13.33
C ALA A 202 -11.63 -5.06 12.75
N GLU A 203 -12.00 -4.06 13.55
CA GLU A 203 -12.00 -2.64 13.15
C GLU A 203 -10.61 -2.18 12.68
N ASN A 204 -9.56 -2.54 13.43
CA ASN A 204 -8.18 -2.19 13.10
C ASN A 204 -7.73 -2.87 11.79
N TRP A 205 -7.97 -4.18 11.68
CA TRP A 205 -7.69 -4.97 10.48
C TRP A 205 -8.44 -4.44 9.26
N ASN A 206 -9.71 -4.09 9.41
CA ASN A 206 -10.53 -3.52 8.34
C ASN A 206 -9.90 -2.23 7.79
N ARG A 207 -9.52 -1.31 8.69
CA ARG A 207 -8.95 -0.01 8.35
C ARG A 207 -7.55 -0.09 7.74
N ASN A 208 -6.73 -1.03 8.20
CA ASN A 208 -5.30 -1.08 7.88
C ASN A 208 -4.93 -2.17 6.85
N VAL A 209 -5.81 -3.14 6.62
CA VAL A 209 -5.57 -4.28 5.71
C VAL A 209 -6.70 -4.43 4.70
N PHE A 210 -7.94 -4.72 5.15
CA PHE A 210 -9.04 -5.08 4.24
C PHE A 210 -9.40 -3.96 3.27
N VAL A 211 -9.66 -2.75 3.77
CA VAL A 211 -9.98 -1.59 2.94
C VAL A 211 -8.81 -1.22 2.03
N PRO A 212 -7.56 -1.04 2.50
CA PRO A 212 -6.42 -0.76 1.63
C PRO A 212 -6.22 -1.76 0.49
N VAL A 213 -6.33 -3.06 0.76
CA VAL A 213 -6.19 -4.08 -0.29
C VAL A 213 -7.35 -4.00 -1.29
N LYS A 214 -8.59 -3.84 -0.82
CA LYS A 214 -9.75 -3.66 -1.71
C LYS A 214 -9.60 -2.42 -2.59
N THR A 215 -9.11 -1.31 -2.04
CA THR A 215 -8.85 -0.10 -2.83
C THR A 215 -7.82 -0.38 -3.94
N LEU A 216 -6.73 -1.08 -3.63
CA LEU A 216 -5.74 -1.49 -4.64
C LEU A 216 -6.35 -2.35 -5.76
N ILE A 217 -7.18 -3.35 -5.42
CA ILE A 217 -7.88 -4.21 -6.39
C ILE A 217 -8.80 -3.38 -7.29
N LYS A 218 -9.61 -2.49 -6.68
CA LYS A 218 -10.61 -1.68 -7.37
C LYS A 218 -9.97 -0.70 -8.34
N GLU A 219 -9.00 0.09 -7.88
CA GLU A 219 -8.35 1.11 -8.71
C GLU A 219 -7.48 0.50 -9.81
N ASN A 220 -7.02 -0.75 -9.64
CA ASN A 220 -6.35 -1.52 -10.69
C ASN A 220 -7.31 -2.27 -11.63
N ASN A 221 -8.63 -2.09 -11.47
CA ASN A 221 -9.68 -2.71 -12.28
C ASN A 221 -9.59 -4.24 -12.37
N ILE A 222 -9.20 -4.92 -11.29
CA ILE A 222 -8.99 -6.37 -11.30
C ILE A 222 -10.29 -7.17 -11.28
N LEU A 223 -11.40 -6.58 -10.82
CA LEU A 223 -12.70 -7.25 -10.80
C LEU A 223 -13.18 -7.73 -12.17
N LYS A 224 -12.83 -7.01 -13.25
CA LYS A 224 -13.28 -7.33 -14.61
C LYS A 224 -12.82 -8.73 -15.08
N ASN A 225 -11.81 -9.30 -14.43
CA ASN A 225 -11.21 -10.60 -14.78
C ASN A 225 -11.91 -11.79 -14.13
N PHE A 226 -12.83 -11.54 -13.19
CA PHE A 226 -13.47 -12.56 -12.39
C PHE A 226 -14.98 -12.46 -12.53
N ASN A 227 -15.53 -13.21 -13.49
CA ASN A 227 -16.97 -13.25 -13.73
C ASN A 227 -17.71 -13.84 -12.52
N GLY A 228 -18.65 -13.09 -11.96
CA GLY A 228 -19.51 -13.56 -10.86
C GLY A 228 -18.91 -13.44 -9.45
N GLU A 229 -17.62 -13.12 -9.32
CA GLU A 229 -17.01 -12.84 -8.02
C GLU A 229 -17.08 -11.34 -7.70
N ASN A 230 -17.21 -11.02 -6.42
CA ASN A 230 -17.17 -9.65 -5.94
C ASN A 230 -15.80 -9.32 -5.33
N ILE A 231 -15.60 -8.05 -4.99
CA ILE A 231 -14.32 -7.56 -4.44
C ILE A 231 -13.92 -8.22 -3.11
N ASN A 232 -14.88 -8.68 -2.30
CA ASN A 232 -14.60 -9.35 -1.02
C ASN A 232 -14.07 -10.77 -1.26
N ASP A 233 -14.56 -11.45 -2.29
CA ASP A 233 -14.04 -12.75 -2.70
C ASP A 233 -12.61 -12.65 -3.28
N LEU A 234 -12.32 -11.60 -4.06
CA LEU A 234 -10.96 -11.34 -4.53
C LEU A 234 -9.96 -11.06 -3.41
N PHE A 235 -10.41 -10.43 -2.32
CA PHE A 235 -9.57 -10.27 -1.14
C PHE A 235 -9.15 -11.63 -0.55
N LEU A 236 -10.04 -12.63 -0.55
CA LEU A 236 -9.70 -13.98 -0.10
C LEU A 236 -8.67 -14.66 -1.01
N PHE A 237 -8.76 -14.46 -2.33
CA PHE A 237 -7.71 -14.96 -3.24
C PHE A 237 -6.35 -14.33 -2.98
N ILE A 238 -6.29 -13.08 -2.53
CA ILE A 238 -5.03 -12.46 -2.09
C ILE A 238 -4.51 -13.09 -0.80
N LEU A 239 -5.38 -13.47 0.14
CA LEU A 239 -4.96 -14.20 1.35
C LEU A 239 -4.42 -15.59 1.01
N ASP A 240 -5.06 -16.30 0.09
CA ASP A 240 -4.56 -17.60 -0.40
C ASP A 240 -3.20 -17.41 -1.09
N HIS A 241 -3.07 -16.41 -1.96
CA HIS A 241 -1.81 -16.05 -2.62
C HIS A 241 -0.71 -15.72 -1.61
N LYS A 242 -1.03 -14.92 -0.58
CA LYS A 242 -0.14 -14.62 0.54
C LYS A 242 0.32 -15.89 1.25
N TYR A 243 -0.59 -16.82 1.51
CA TYR A 243 -0.27 -18.09 2.15
C TYR A 243 0.70 -18.92 1.31
N PHE A 244 0.42 -19.09 0.00
CA PHE A 244 1.30 -19.83 -0.91
C PHE A 244 2.69 -19.20 -1.01
N LEU A 245 2.76 -17.88 -1.19
CA LEU A 245 4.04 -17.17 -1.24
C LEU A 245 4.81 -17.26 0.09
N SER A 246 4.12 -17.14 1.23
CA SER A 246 4.75 -17.23 2.55
C SER A 246 5.29 -18.63 2.82
N LYS A 247 4.51 -19.66 2.48
CA LYS A 247 4.93 -21.06 2.58
C LYS A 247 6.17 -21.32 1.73
N ASN A 248 6.18 -20.81 0.50
CA ASN A 248 7.32 -20.97 -0.40
C ASN A 248 8.56 -20.23 0.11
N ARG A 249 8.44 -19.04 0.72
CA ARG A 249 9.61 -18.31 1.22
C ARG A 249 10.10 -18.75 2.60
N GLY A 250 9.31 -19.55 3.33
CA GLY A 250 9.61 -19.90 4.71
C GLY A 250 9.46 -18.72 5.69
N GLU A 251 8.85 -17.62 5.25
CA GLU A 251 8.61 -16.43 6.05
C GLU A 251 7.31 -15.74 5.61
N ASN A 252 6.69 -14.96 6.49
CA ASN A 252 5.49 -14.19 6.16
C ASN A 252 5.86 -13.05 5.21
N ILE A 253 5.28 -13.05 4.01
CA ILE A 253 5.61 -12.05 2.99
C ILE A 253 4.84 -10.72 3.10
N GLY A 254 3.83 -10.66 3.96
CA GLY A 254 3.00 -9.47 4.14
C GLY A 254 1.88 -9.28 3.11
N TYR A 255 0.93 -8.40 3.40
CA TYR A 255 -0.23 -8.09 2.59
C TYR A 255 0.09 -7.19 1.40
N LEU A 256 0.95 -6.19 1.54
CA LEU A 256 1.29 -5.27 0.44
C LEU A 256 1.97 -6.03 -0.70
N PHE A 257 2.96 -6.86 -0.36
CA PHE A 257 3.66 -7.66 -1.35
C PHE A 257 2.68 -8.60 -2.06
N SER A 258 1.87 -9.33 -1.29
CA SER A 258 0.89 -10.27 -1.84
C SER A 258 -0.12 -9.60 -2.75
N ALA A 259 -0.63 -8.42 -2.37
CA ALA A 259 -1.62 -7.69 -3.15
C ALA A 259 -1.03 -7.18 -4.46
N ILE A 260 0.14 -6.55 -4.43
CA ILE A 260 0.82 -6.06 -5.65
C ILE A 260 1.17 -7.24 -6.56
N ASP A 261 1.68 -8.33 -6.00
CA ASP A 261 2.06 -9.51 -6.76
C ASP A 261 0.85 -10.20 -7.41
N PHE A 262 -0.25 -10.36 -6.67
CA PHE A 262 -1.50 -10.89 -7.23
C PHE A 262 -2.05 -10.02 -8.36
N ILE A 263 -2.07 -8.69 -8.17
CA ILE A 263 -2.49 -7.73 -9.20
C ILE A 263 -1.60 -7.87 -10.45
N ASN A 264 -0.28 -7.97 -10.28
CA ASN A 264 0.65 -8.14 -11.39
C ASN A 264 0.52 -9.49 -12.08
N MET A 265 0.23 -10.55 -11.34
CA MET A 265 -0.05 -11.88 -11.90
C MET A 265 -1.28 -11.82 -12.82
N VAL A 266 -2.40 -11.25 -12.34
CA VAL A 266 -3.62 -11.09 -13.15
C VAL A 266 -3.36 -10.22 -14.38
N LYS A 267 -2.71 -9.06 -14.20
CA LYS A 267 -2.39 -8.16 -15.33
C LYS A 267 -1.43 -8.79 -16.33
N THR A 268 -0.49 -9.62 -15.89
CA THR A 268 0.44 -10.32 -16.79
C THR A 268 -0.27 -11.37 -17.63
N ASN A 269 -1.27 -12.04 -17.06
CA ASN A 269 -2.12 -12.97 -17.81
C ASN A 269 -2.98 -12.25 -18.87
N GLU A 270 -3.35 -10.99 -18.65
CA GLU A 270 -4.01 -10.17 -19.69
C GLU A 270 -3.02 -9.66 -20.75
N ASN A 271 -1.86 -9.17 -20.32
CA ASN A 271 -0.89 -8.50 -21.17
C ASN A 271 0.53 -8.61 -20.60
N GLU A 272 1.41 -9.26 -21.36
CA GLU A 272 2.80 -9.50 -21.00
C GLU A 272 3.67 -8.22 -21.04
N ASN A 273 3.16 -7.10 -21.56
CA ASN A 273 3.88 -5.83 -21.57
C ASN A 273 4.34 -5.45 -20.15
N PHE A 274 5.64 -5.18 -20.01
CA PHE A 274 6.31 -4.82 -18.76
C PHE A 274 5.73 -3.58 -18.08
N ASP A 275 5.24 -2.61 -18.85
CA ASP A 275 4.63 -1.39 -18.30
C ASP A 275 3.17 -1.62 -17.86
N TYR A 276 2.54 -2.73 -18.26
CA TYR A 276 1.20 -3.12 -17.80
C TYR A 276 1.26 -3.85 -16.46
N LYS A 277 1.49 -3.09 -15.40
CA LYS A 277 1.70 -3.53 -14.01
C LYS A 277 0.74 -2.82 -13.04
N CYS A 278 0.81 -3.17 -11.75
CA CYS A 278 0.06 -2.53 -10.68
C CYS A 278 0.37 -1.02 -10.68
N LEU A 279 -0.69 -0.21 -10.69
CA LEU A 279 -0.61 1.24 -10.68
C LEU A 279 -0.83 1.72 -9.24
N ILE A 280 0.09 2.56 -8.77
CA ILE A 280 0.01 3.25 -7.48
C ILE A 280 0.11 4.75 -7.78
N ASP A 281 -1.01 5.32 -8.19
CA ASP A 281 -1.13 6.75 -8.49
C ASP A 281 -2.13 7.42 -7.55
N GLY A 282 -1.89 8.69 -7.25
CA GLY A 282 -2.69 9.46 -6.30
C GLY A 282 -2.34 9.22 -4.83
N GLU A 283 -2.77 10.15 -3.96
CA GLU A 283 -2.45 10.11 -2.54
C GLU A 283 -3.21 8.99 -1.79
N GLU A 284 -4.40 8.61 -2.26
CA GLU A 284 -5.19 7.54 -1.65
C GLU A 284 -4.49 6.17 -1.73
N LEU A 285 -4.00 5.79 -2.91
CA LEU A 285 -3.27 4.54 -3.08
C LEU A 285 -1.92 4.54 -2.36
N LYS A 286 -1.22 5.68 -2.37
CA LYS A 286 0.00 5.84 -1.57
C LYS A 286 -0.27 5.64 -0.08
N GLU A 287 -1.35 6.19 0.44
CA GLU A 287 -1.73 6.02 1.85
C GLU A 287 -2.12 4.57 2.18
N CYS A 288 -2.84 3.90 1.27
CA CYS A 288 -3.10 2.47 1.38
C CYS A 288 -1.80 1.67 1.45
N CYS A 289 -0.85 1.94 0.57
CA CYS A 289 0.47 1.31 0.58
C CYS A 289 1.26 1.63 1.86
N ARG A 290 1.21 2.85 2.40
CA ARG A 290 1.86 3.19 3.69
C ARG A 290 1.32 2.35 4.84
N LYS A 291 0.00 2.22 4.94
CA LYS A 291 -0.66 1.40 5.96
C LYS A 291 -0.25 -0.07 5.85
N LEU A 292 -0.34 -0.64 4.66
CA LEU A 292 0.02 -2.03 4.41
C LEU A 292 1.51 -2.27 4.64
N LYS A 293 2.39 -1.38 4.15
CA LYS A 293 3.85 -1.48 4.35
C LYS A 293 4.23 -1.47 5.83
N LYS A 294 3.55 -0.67 6.65
CA LYS A 294 3.74 -0.66 8.10
C LYS A 294 3.40 -2.03 8.71
N ILE A 295 2.22 -2.58 8.38
CA ILE A 295 1.78 -3.90 8.88
C ILE A 295 2.74 -5.00 8.42
N ASP A 296 3.15 -4.99 7.15
CA ASP A 296 4.06 -6.00 6.58
C ASP A 296 5.41 -6.03 7.31
N ARG A 297 5.98 -4.86 7.57
CA ARG A 297 7.22 -4.75 8.37
C ARG A 297 7.02 -5.39 9.75
N GLU A 298 5.97 -5.01 10.48
CA GLU A 298 5.69 -5.56 11.80
C GLU A 298 5.39 -7.08 11.77
N LEU A 299 4.82 -7.60 10.68
CA LEU A 299 4.63 -9.04 10.48
C LEU A 299 5.94 -9.79 10.25
N THR A 300 6.87 -9.20 9.50
CA THR A 300 8.18 -9.82 9.17
C THR A 300 9.19 -9.78 10.32
N HIS A 301 9.16 -8.75 11.15
CA HIS A 301 10.17 -8.54 12.21
C HIS A 301 9.86 -9.31 13.50
N LEU A 302 10.91 -9.64 14.26
CA LEU A 302 10.75 -10.23 15.60
C LEU A 302 10.12 -9.20 16.55
N GLN A 303 9.36 -9.65 17.55
CA GLN A 303 8.73 -8.75 18.52
C GLN A 303 9.74 -7.82 19.21
N GLU A 304 10.91 -8.34 19.58
CA GLU A 304 11.99 -7.54 20.16
C GLU A 304 12.45 -6.41 19.23
N GLU A 305 12.51 -6.66 17.92
CA GLU A 305 12.93 -5.67 16.92
C GLU A 305 11.89 -4.54 16.79
N ILE A 306 10.60 -4.88 16.91
CA ILE A 306 9.50 -3.92 16.94
C ILE A 306 9.60 -3.04 18.18
N ILE A 307 9.73 -3.65 19.36
CA ILE A 307 9.88 -2.92 20.62
C ILE A 307 11.10 -2.00 20.58
N ILE A 308 12.23 -2.46 20.02
CA ILE A 308 13.43 -1.63 19.87
C ILE A 308 13.15 -0.42 18.97
N ASN A 309 12.56 -0.64 17.78
CA ASN A 309 12.33 0.43 16.82
C ASN A 309 11.32 1.48 17.32
N GLU A 310 10.27 1.07 18.02
CA GLU A 310 9.30 1.98 18.65
C GLU A 310 9.93 2.81 19.76
N LYS A 311 10.66 2.18 20.70
CA LYS A 311 11.35 2.90 21.78
C LYS A 311 12.43 3.85 21.27
N LEU A 312 13.15 3.48 20.21
CA LEU A 312 14.11 4.38 19.55
C LEU A 312 13.42 5.59 18.94
N TYR A 313 12.27 5.38 18.28
CA TYR A 313 11.49 6.47 17.74
C TYR A 313 11.00 7.43 18.83
N GLU A 314 10.53 6.90 19.97
CA GLU A 314 10.15 7.72 21.13
C GLU A 314 11.33 8.51 21.71
N LEU A 315 12.52 7.89 21.80
CA LEU A 315 13.72 8.52 22.38
C LEU A 315 14.37 9.56 21.46
N ILE A 316 14.39 9.32 20.15
CA ILE A 316 15.22 10.06 19.18
C ILE A 316 14.37 10.82 18.14
N GLY A 317 13.09 10.46 17.97
CA GLY A 317 12.19 11.05 17.00
C GLY A 317 12.47 10.64 15.55
N ILE A 318 13.20 9.54 15.33
CA ILE A 318 13.52 9.00 13.99
C ILE A 318 13.20 7.52 13.94
N ASN A 319 12.50 7.12 12.88
CA ASN A 319 12.22 5.72 12.60
C ASN A 319 13.37 5.18 11.73
N PHE A 320 14.16 4.27 12.29
CA PHE A 320 15.31 3.65 11.61
C PHE A 320 14.91 2.45 10.75
N ASP A 321 13.62 2.24 10.53
CA ASP A 321 13.06 1.21 9.67
C ASP A 321 13.64 -0.19 9.94
N TYR A 322 13.70 -0.55 11.23
CA TYR A 322 14.20 -1.85 11.68
C TYR A 322 15.62 -2.17 11.19
N ASN A 323 16.49 -1.14 11.11
CA ASN A 323 17.87 -1.31 10.66
C ASN A 323 18.60 -2.41 11.45
N LYS A 324 18.97 -3.49 10.75
CA LYS A 324 19.57 -4.68 11.38
C LYS A 324 20.92 -4.42 12.03
N ILE A 325 21.73 -3.49 11.50
CA ILE A 325 23.04 -3.13 12.09
C ILE A 325 22.80 -2.44 13.43
N LEU A 326 21.92 -1.44 13.45
CA LEU A 326 21.54 -0.70 14.65
C LEU A 326 20.92 -1.60 15.71
N ILE A 327 19.96 -2.46 15.32
CA ILE A 327 19.34 -3.43 16.23
C ILE A 327 20.39 -4.36 16.83
N LYS A 328 21.31 -4.91 16.02
CA LYS A 328 22.41 -5.76 16.52
C LYS A 328 23.33 -5.02 17.48
N ASP A 329 23.59 -3.73 17.23
CA ASP A 329 24.42 -2.91 18.11
C ASP A 329 23.73 -2.66 19.46
N ILE A 330 22.44 -2.31 19.44
CA ILE A 330 21.63 -2.10 20.65
C ILE A 330 21.56 -3.36 21.51
N LYS A 331 21.43 -4.53 20.89
CA LYS A 331 21.40 -5.82 21.59
C LYS A 331 22.69 -6.14 22.37
N LYS A 332 23.79 -5.40 22.18
CA LYS A 332 25.01 -5.52 23.01
C LYS A 332 24.86 -4.86 24.39
N TYR A 333 23.80 -4.09 24.63
CA TYR A 333 23.56 -3.35 25.86
C TYR A 333 22.37 -3.94 26.62
N ASP A 334 22.39 -3.84 27.94
CA ASP A 334 21.33 -4.37 28.81
C ASP A 334 19.97 -3.69 28.56
N THR A 335 19.98 -2.39 28.22
CA THR A 335 18.78 -1.61 27.94
C THR A 335 19.00 -0.60 26.83
N ILE A 336 17.92 -0.21 26.14
CA ILE A 336 17.94 0.83 25.10
C ILE A 336 18.35 2.19 25.71
N GLN A 337 17.97 2.48 26.96
CA GLN A 337 18.37 3.70 27.65
C GLN A 337 19.87 3.76 27.88
N LYS A 338 20.47 2.63 28.30
CA LYS A 338 21.93 2.51 28.46
C LYS A 338 22.65 2.69 27.12
N TRP A 339 22.15 2.07 26.05
CA TRP A 339 22.67 2.32 24.69
C TRP A 339 22.55 3.80 24.30
N TYR A 340 21.42 4.44 24.59
CA TYR A 340 21.22 5.86 24.28
C TYR A 340 22.24 6.76 25.01
N GLU A 341 22.49 6.49 26.28
CA GLU A 341 23.44 7.25 27.10
C GLU A 341 24.90 6.96 26.72
N ASP A 342 25.28 5.70 26.61
CA ASP A 342 26.68 5.28 26.41
C ASP A 342 27.11 5.39 24.94
N LYS A 343 26.16 5.30 24.00
CA LYS A 343 26.44 5.23 22.57
C LYS A 343 25.92 6.44 21.81
N TYR A 344 24.60 6.65 21.78
CA TYR A 344 24.00 7.71 20.96
C TYR A 344 24.50 9.11 21.37
N LYS A 345 24.42 9.45 22.66
CA LYS A 345 24.90 10.75 23.16
C LYS A 345 26.40 10.93 22.92
N LYS A 346 27.18 9.88 23.18
CA LYS A 346 28.63 9.92 23.00
C LYS A 346 29.03 10.14 21.53
N LEU A 347 28.44 9.40 20.60
CA LEU A 347 28.76 9.53 19.17
C LEU A 347 28.29 10.86 18.58
N THR A 348 27.10 11.32 18.97
CA THR A 348 26.58 12.62 18.52
C THR A 348 27.39 13.78 19.08
N TRP A 349 27.77 13.73 20.37
CA TRP A 349 28.70 14.69 20.95
C TRP A 349 30.06 14.64 20.26
N HIS A 350 30.61 13.45 20.01
CA HIS A 350 31.89 13.29 19.32
C HIS A 350 31.86 13.92 17.93
N PHE A 351 30.78 13.74 17.16
CA PHE A 351 30.60 14.41 15.87
C PHE A 351 30.65 15.93 16.02
N ILE A 352 29.87 16.49 16.96
CA ILE A 352 29.77 17.94 17.19
C ILE A 352 31.13 18.50 17.62
N ASP A 353 31.80 17.86 18.57
CA ASP A 353 33.13 18.22 19.05
C ASP A 353 34.14 18.29 17.89
N LYS A 354 34.22 17.21 17.09
CA LYS A 354 35.16 17.14 15.98
C LYS A 354 34.88 18.16 14.88
N VAL A 355 33.60 18.41 14.56
CA VAL A 355 33.24 19.44 13.58
C VAL A 355 33.52 20.86 14.11
N ASN A 356 33.35 21.13 15.42
CA ASN A 356 33.70 22.42 16.01
C ASN A 356 35.21 22.71 16.03
N MET A 357 36.05 21.67 15.99
CA MET A 357 37.50 21.81 15.83
C MET A 357 37.92 22.15 14.39
N LEU A 358 37.02 22.01 13.41
CA LEU A 358 37.27 22.39 12.03
C LEU A 358 37.17 23.92 11.84
N PRO A 359 37.76 24.48 10.76
CA PRO A 359 37.58 25.89 10.40
C PRO A 359 36.10 26.33 10.41
N GLU A 360 35.84 27.60 10.74
CA GLU A 360 34.49 28.19 10.90
C GLU A 360 33.54 27.91 9.73
N LYS A 361 34.10 27.82 8.51
CA LYS A 361 33.38 27.44 7.29
C LYS A 361 32.67 26.08 7.36
N TYR A 362 33.11 25.17 8.23
CA TYR A 362 32.46 23.87 8.43
C TYR A 362 31.55 23.86 9.66
N SER A 363 32.00 24.44 10.77
CA SER A 363 31.28 24.40 12.05
C SER A 363 29.99 25.24 12.02
N SER A 364 29.96 26.32 11.25
CA SER A 364 28.75 27.15 11.06
C SER A 364 27.55 26.38 10.50
N TYR A 365 27.78 25.32 9.72
CA TYR A 365 26.71 24.50 9.14
C TYR A 365 26.01 23.58 10.14
N LEU A 366 26.60 23.34 11.32
CA LEU A 366 25.95 22.55 12.38
C LEU A 366 24.59 23.13 12.79
N GLY A 367 24.41 24.45 12.69
CA GLY A 367 23.16 25.13 13.02
C GLY A 367 21.97 24.71 12.16
N TYR A 368 22.20 24.09 10.99
CA TYR A 368 21.13 23.61 10.10
C TYR A 368 20.68 22.19 10.41
N PHE A 369 21.49 21.39 11.11
CA PHE A 369 21.19 19.99 11.34
C PHE A 369 20.54 19.74 12.70
N LYS A 370 19.55 18.84 12.74
CA LYS A 370 19.11 18.22 13.99
C LYS A 370 20.06 17.07 14.34
N ILE A 371 20.36 16.92 15.64
CA ILE A 371 21.29 15.89 16.15
C ILE A 371 20.88 14.48 15.70
N ASN A 372 19.59 14.17 15.81
CA ASN A 372 19.05 12.88 15.38
C ASN A 372 19.28 12.62 13.89
N ARG A 373 19.19 13.65 13.04
CA ARG A 373 19.41 13.54 11.60
C ARG A 373 20.87 13.22 11.25
N ILE A 374 21.81 13.85 11.94
CA ILE A 374 23.26 13.54 11.81
C ILE A 374 23.50 12.08 12.15
N PHE A 375 22.97 11.61 13.29
CA PHE A 375 23.11 10.23 13.70
C PHE A 375 22.59 9.27 12.62
N ASN A 376 21.41 9.54 12.06
CA ASN A 376 20.87 8.74 10.95
C ASN A 376 21.79 8.68 9.73
N PHE A 377 22.44 9.78 9.35
CA PHE A 377 23.38 9.76 8.23
C PHE A 377 24.62 8.91 8.50
N ILE A 378 25.12 8.91 9.74
CA ILE A 378 26.26 8.07 10.14
C ILE A 378 25.86 6.59 10.06
N ILE A 379 24.65 6.23 10.51
CA ILE A 379 24.12 4.86 10.35
C ILE A 379 24.04 4.48 8.87
N GLU A 380 23.45 5.33 8.03
CA GLU A 380 23.34 5.07 6.58
C GLU A 380 24.73 4.87 5.94
N TYR A 381 25.71 5.68 6.32
CA TYR A 381 27.10 5.56 5.86
C TYR A 381 27.71 4.20 6.21
N GLU A 382 27.54 3.72 7.45
CA GLU A 382 28.06 2.41 7.86
C GLU A 382 27.43 1.26 7.08
N ASN A 383 26.11 1.31 6.83
CA ASN A 383 25.42 0.30 6.04
C ASN A 383 26.01 0.19 4.63
N VAL A 384 26.42 1.31 4.05
CA VAL A 384 27.01 1.37 2.70
C VAL A 384 28.43 0.80 2.68
N ARG A 385 29.20 1.04 3.75
CA ARG A 385 30.60 0.59 3.85
C ARG A 385 30.75 -0.93 3.97
N ASN A 386 29.70 -1.67 4.33
CA ASN A 386 29.75 -3.13 4.53
C ASN A 386 30.93 -3.58 5.42
N GLU A 387 31.39 -2.71 6.32
CA GLU A 387 32.46 -3.04 7.27
C GLU A 387 31.86 -4.00 8.31
N SER A 388 32.07 -5.30 8.05
CA SER A 388 31.77 -6.36 8.98
C SER A 388 32.68 -6.24 10.20
N SER A 389 32.05 -6.40 11.37
CA SER A 389 32.59 -6.53 12.74
C SER A 389 32.73 -5.22 13.53
N GLU A 390 31.78 -5.04 14.48
CA GLU A 390 31.83 -4.22 15.72
C GLU A 390 30.87 -3.03 15.89
N GLY A 391 30.01 -2.73 14.92
CA GLY A 391 28.93 -1.73 15.11
C GLY A 391 29.44 -0.29 15.17
N ILE A 392 28.55 0.65 15.52
CA ILE A 392 28.82 2.07 15.29
C ILE A 392 29.98 2.56 16.15
N SER A 393 30.96 3.30 15.63
CA SER A 393 32.14 3.70 16.43
C SER A 393 32.51 5.16 16.26
N GLU A 394 33.37 5.70 17.12
CA GLU A 394 33.95 7.03 16.93
C GLU A 394 34.75 7.10 15.63
N ILE A 395 35.40 6.00 15.23
CA ILE A 395 36.10 5.89 13.94
C ILE A 395 35.12 6.09 12.78
N SER A 396 33.93 5.51 12.88
CA SER A 396 32.87 5.67 11.88
C SER A 396 32.38 7.11 11.76
N VAL A 397 32.28 7.81 12.89
CA VAL A 397 31.95 9.25 12.94
C VAL A 397 33.04 10.05 12.22
N LEU A 398 34.31 9.81 12.53
CA LEU A 398 35.44 10.49 11.88
C LEU A 398 35.49 10.22 10.38
N ASN A 399 35.30 8.95 9.97
CA ASN A 399 35.26 8.57 8.55
C ASN A 399 34.11 9.25 7.83
N TYR A 400 32.92 9.32 8.44
CA TYR A 400 31.79 10.07 7.88
C TYR A 400 32.10 11.56 7.74
N ILE A 401 32.76 12.18 8.74
CA ILE A 401 33.14 13.59 8.67
C ILE A 401 34.09 13.84 7.48
N ILE A 402 35.10 13.00 7.34
CA ILE A 402 36.15 13.14 6.31
C ILE A 402 35.62 12.84 4.92
N GLU A 403 34.86 11.76 4.75
CA GLU A 403 34.45 11.26 3.43
C GLU A 403 33.15 11.87 2.92
N ILE A 404 32.31 12.40 3.82
CA ILE A 404 30.97 12.91 3.47
C ILE A 404 30.80 14.36 3.90
N PHE A 405 30.87 14.66 5.21
CA PHE A 405 30.48 15.97 5.71
C PHE A 405 31.34 17.10 5.13
N ILE A 406 32.66 16.99 5.24
CA ILE A 406 33.59 18.02 4.75
C ILE A 406 33.46 18.24 3.23
N PRO A 407 33.48 17.19 2.38
CA PRO A 407 33.28 17.36 0.94
C PRO A 407 31.95 18.01 0.57
N VAL A 408 30.84 17.58 1.19
CA VAL A 408 29.49 18.10 0.86
C VAL A 408 29.33 19.55 1.31
N VAL A 409 29.84 19.92 2.50
CA VAL A 409 29.80 21.31 2.97
C VAL A 409 30.67 22.21 2.10
N SER A 410 31.89 21.78 1.75
CA SER A 410 32.79 22.54 0.86
C SER A 410 32.15 22.86 -0.50
N PHE A 411 31.31 21.95 -1.00
CA PHE A 411 30.55 22.18 -2.23
C PHE A 411 29.48 23.26 -2.09
N SER A 412 28.85 23.34 -0.92
CA SER A 412 27.67 24.18 -0.66
C SER A 412 27.98 25.68 -0.69
N GLU A 413 29.17 26.08 -0.25
CA GLU A 413 29.62 27.47 -0.21
C GLU A 413 29.82 28.10 -1.61
N GLN A 414 30.11 27.31 -2.64
CA GLN A 414 30.41 27.83 -3.98
C GLN A 414 29.19 28.41 -4.72
N LYS A 415 27.97 28.25 -4.18
CA LYS A 415 26.72 28.76 -4.76
C LYS A 415 26.05 29.91 -3.99
N ASN A 416 26.73 30.47 -2.99
CA ASN A 416 26.19 31.36 -1.95
C ASN A 416 25.70 32.76 -2.34
N ASN A 417 25.40 33.07 -3.62
CA ASN A 417 25.09 34.46 -3.96
C ASN A 417 23.61 34.89 -3.86
N GLU A 418 22.60 34.00 -3.73
CA GLU A 418 21.18 34.46 -3.74
C GLU A 418 20.16 33.54 -3.03
N TRP A 419 20.26 33.25 -1.73
CA TRP A 419 19.31 32.30 -1.11
C TRP A 419 18.82 32.77 0.28
N GLY A 420 17.60 33.32 0.36
CA GLY A 420 16.78 33.30 1.58
C GLY A 420 16.31 31.87 1.93
N ASP A 421 15.57 31.64 3.03
CA ASP A 421 15.24 30.30 3.61
C ASP A 421 16.33 29.23 3.35
N PHE A 422 17.56 29.59 3.73
CA PHE A 422 18.76 28.87 3.35
C PHE A 422 18.85 27.49 4.00
N GLY A 423 18.37 27.34 5.24
CA GLY A 423 18.54 26.11 6.02
C GLY A 423 17.85 24.89 5.43
N VAL A 424 16.57 25.01 5.04
CA VAL A 424 15.81 23.89 4.44
C VAL A 424 16.40 23.50 3.08
N LYS A 425 16.75 24.49 2.26
CA LYS A 425 17.35 24.27 0.95
C LYS A 425 18.73 23.63 1.04
N PHE A 426 19.54 24.06 2.00
CA PHE A 426 20.84 23.45 2.29
C PHE A 426 20.69 21.99 2.69
N LEU A 427 19.79 21.66 3.64
CA LEU A 427 19.57 20.27 4.06
C LEU A 427 19.15 19.37 2.89
N ASN A 428 18.22 19.84 2.05
CA ASN A 428 17.78 19.09 0.88
C ASN A 428 18.94 18.83 -0.11
N MET A 429 19.79 19.84 -0.33
CA MET A 429 20.98 19.70 -1.17
C MET A 429 22.01 18.77 -0.53
N TYR A 430 22.30 18.92 0.75
CA TYR A 430 23.24 18.08 1.50
C TYR A 430 22.84 16.60 1.38
N GLU A 431 21.57 16.30 1.66
CA GLU A 431 21.03 14.94 1.57
C GLU A 431 21.11 14.37 0.15
N LYS A 432 20.94 15.22 -0.87
CA LYS A 432 21.06 14.80 -2.27
C LYS A 432 22.49 14.41 -2.62
N ILE A 433 23.45 15.27 -2.29
CA ILE A 433 24.87 15.04 -2.62
C ILE A 433 25.41 13.85 -1.81
N GLN A 434 25.08 13.77 -0.52
CA GLN A 434 25.46 12.63 0.32
C GLN A 434 25.04 11.29 -0.29
N LYS A 435 23.83 11.19 -0.84
CA LYS A 435 23.36 9.96 -1.50
C LYS A 435 24.23 9.56 -2.69
N GLU A 436 24.77 10.52 -3.43
CA GLU A 436 25.70 10.25 -4.52
C GLU A 436 27.04 9.73 -4.00
N PHE A 437 27.56 10.29 -2.90
CA PHE A 437 28.75 9.76 -2.23
C PHE A 437 28.52 8.34 -1.70
N PHE A 438 27.36 8.06 -1.10
CA PHE A 438 26.99 6.72 -0.67
C PHE A 438 26.93 5.74 -1.85
N TYR A 439 26.42 6.17 -3.00
CA TYR A 439 26.48 5.35 -4.21
C TYR A 439 27.93 5.06 -4.64
N ILE A 440 28.81 6.07 -4.65
CA ILE A 440 30.24 5.87 -4.97
C ILE A 440 30.87 4.85 -4.02
N LEU A 441 30.64 4.98 -2.71
CA LEU A 441 31.16 4.07 -1.69
C LEU A 441 30.67 2.63 -1.93
N LYS A 442 29.38 2.47 -2.28
CA LYS A 442 28.80 1.16 -2.60
C LYS A 442 29.51 0.47 -3.77
N VAL A 443 29.85 1.20 -4.82
CA VAL A 443 30.51 0.64 -6.01
C VAL A 443 32.04 0.69 -5.95
N ARG A 444 32.62 1.24 -4.87
CA ARG A 444 34.06 1.49 -4.70
C ARG A 444 34.91 0.24 -4.95
N LYS A 445 34.51 -0.92 -4.42
CA LYS A 445 35.25 -2.18 -4.60
C LYS A 445 35.50 -2.48 -6.08
N TYR A 446 34.48 -2.31 -6.92
CA TYR A 446 34.59 -2.54 -8.37
C TYR A 446 35.47 -1.49 -9.04
N LEU A 447 35.30 -0.21 -8.68
CA LEU A 447 36.12 0.87 -9.22
C LEU A 447 37.62 0.67 -8.91
N LEU A 448 37.95 0.18 -7.71
CA LEU A 448 39.33 -0.13 -7.32
C LEU A 448 39.90 -1.30 -8.12
N GLN A 449 39.12 -2.38 -8.29
CA GLN A 449 39.53 -3.55 -9.09
C GLN A 449 39.81 -3.21 -10.55
N GLU A 450 39.10 -2.23 -11.11
CA GLU A 450 39.28 -1.75 -12.48
C GLU A 450 40.46 -0.77 -12.65
N GLY A 451 41.27 -0.54 -11.62
CA GLY A 451 42.38 0.41 -11.66
C GLY A 451 41.93 1.88 -11.77
N LYS A 452 40.64 2.16 -11.56
CA LYS A 452 40.05 3.51 -11.58
C LYS A 452 40.16 4.21 -10.22
N SER A 453 41.04 3.72 -9.33
CA SER A 453 41.28 4.29 -7.99
C SER A 453 41.68 5.76 -8.05
N VAL A 454 42.56 6.14 -8.98
CA VAL A 454 42.99 7.54 -9.17
C VAL A 454 41.83 8.43 -9.61
N LYS A 455 40.92 7.93 -10.45
CA LYS A 455 39.71 8.66 -10.86
C LYS A 455 38.71 8.80 -9.71
N TYR A 456 38.62 7.79 -8.85
CA TYR A 456 37.82 7.77 -7.61
C TYR A 456 38.36 8.75 -6.55
N GLU A 457 39.66 8.71 -6.28
CA GLU A 457 40.35 9.66 -5.37
C GLU A 457 40.24 11.08 -5.90
N ASN A 458 40.31 11.26 -7.22
CA ASN A 458 40.11 12.56 -7.87
C ASN A 458 38.65 13.05 -7.81
N ILE A 459 37.64 12.18 -7.98
CA ILE A 459 36.21 12.55 -7.84
C ILE A 459 35.90 12.97 -6.40
N ILE A 460 36.56 12.36 -5.41
CA ILE A 460 36.41 12.69 -3.99
C ILE A 460 37.27 13.91 -3.60
N SER A 461 38.34 14.21 -4.34
CA SER A 461 39.17 15.39 -4.08
C SER A 461 38.53 16.70 -4.52
N ASP A 462 38.96 17.80 -3.88
CA ASP A 462 38.43 19.16 -4.05
C ASP A 462 38.49 19.70 -5.49
N GLU A 463 39.30 19.11 -6.38
CA GLU A 463 39.63 19.69 -7.68
C GLU A 463 38.74 19.20 -8.84
N VAL A 464 38.30 17.94 -8.82
CA VAL A 464 37.35 17.43 -9.83
C VAL A 464 35.90 17.60 -9.36
N THR A 465 35.64 17.66 -8.05
CA THR A 465 34.34 18.15 -7.53
C THR A 465 34.05 19.57 -8.04
N ARG A 466 35.06 20.43 -8.10
CA ARG A 466 34.98 21.75 -8.75
C ARG A 466 34.65 21.69 -10.24
N HIS A 467 35.10 20.68 -10.99
CA HIS A 467 34.91 20.59 -12.46
C HIS A 467 33.65 19.81 -12.87
N LEU A 468 33.31 18.73 -12.17
CA LEU A 468 32.11 17.92 -12.41
C LEU A 468 30.82 18.66 -12.05
N PHE A 469 30.87 19.58 -11.08
CA PHE A 469 29.68 20.27 -10.59
C PHE A 469 29.61 21.77 -10.94
N SER A 470 30.62 22.35 -11.61
CA SER A 470 30.57 23.73 -12.15
C SER A 470 29.91 23.84 -13.52
N LEU A 471 29.79 22.73 -14.27
CA LEU A 471 29.22 22.70 -15.63
C LEU A 471 27.69 22.47 -15.65
N ASN A 472 26.91 23.26 -14.89
CA ASN A 472 25.55 23.71 -15.26
C ASN A 472 24.85 24.43 -14.10
N LYS A 473 24.30 25.62 -14.37
CA LYS A 473 23.61 26.44 -13.37
C LYS A 473 22.21 25.94 -12.97
N SER A 474 21.64 24.90 -13.58
CA SER A 474 20.21 24.55 -13.37
C SER A 474 19.85 23.09 -13.05
N LYS A 475 20.78 22.13 -13.05
CA LYS A 475 20.48 20.71 -12.69
C LYS A 475 21.62 20.09 -11.90
N TYR A 476 21.33 19.66 -10.67
CA TYR A 476 22.24 18.82 -9.87
C TYR A 476 22.61 17.55 -10.66
N TYR A 477 23.89 17.23 -10.78
CA TYR A 477 24.38 16.02 -11.46
C TYR A 477 24.09 14.75 -10.66
N ASP A 478 23.87 13.66 -11.40
CA ASP A 478 23.60 12.30 -10.93
C ASP A 478 24.85 11.45 -11.21
N ILE A 479 25.72 11.29 -10.20
CA ILE A 479 27.00 10.57 -10.32
C ILE A 479 26.74 9.12 -10.70
N LYS A 480 25.70 8.52 -10.12
CA LYS A 480 25.24 7.19 -10.49
C LYS A 480 25.02 7.07 -12.01
N LYS A 481 24.26 7.98 -12.60
CA LYS A 481 24.01 8.00 -14.05
C LYS A 481 25.28 8.19 -14.87
N ILE A 482 26.22 9.05 -14.43
CA ILE A 482 27.51 9.23 -15.11
C ILE A 482 28.33 7.94 -15.11
N LEU A 483 28.50 7.30 -13.94
CA LEU A 483 29.29 6.08 -13.81
C LEU A 483 28.70 4.95 -14.65
N ILE A 484 27.37 4.79 -14.62
CA ILE A 484 26.65 3.82 -15.45
C ILE A 484 26.86 4.13 -16.94
N HIS A 485 26.74 5.39 -17.36
CA HIS A 485 26.92 5.77 -18.76
C HIS A 485 28.37 5.55 -19.24
N GLN A 486 29.37 5.86 -18.41
CA GLN A 486 30.77 5.58 -18.74
C GLN A 486 31.01 4.08 -18.88
N LYS A 487 30.50 3.27 -17.94
CA LYS A 487 30.64 1.81 -17.99
C LYS A 487 29.91 1.19 -19.17
N TYR A 488 28.76 1.74 -19.55
CA TYR A 488 28.05 1.38 -20.77
C TYR A 488 28.92 1.62 -22.03
N ASN A 489 29.54 2.79 -22.17
CA ASN A 489 30.40 3.08 -23.31
C ASN A 489 31.63 2.16 -23.36
N GLU A 490 32.24 1.90 -22.21
CA GLU A 490 33.33 0.92 -22.08
C GLU A 490 32.87 -0.49 -22.50
N PHE A 491 31.67 -0.90 -22.08
CA PHE A 491 31.10 -2.19 -22.46
C PHE A 491 30.93 -2.31 -23.98
N LEU A 492 30.40 -1.27 -24.62
CA LEU A 492 30.24 -1.26 -26.08
C LEU A 492 31.58 -1.35 -26.83
N ILE A 493 32.62 -0.66 -26.36
CA ILE A 493 33.95 -0.67 -27.01
C ILE A 493 34.57 -2.07 -26.98
N ASN A 494 34.26 -2.89 -25.98
CA ASN A 494 34.76 -4.26 -25.85
C ASN A 494 33.98 -5.29 -26.69
N LEU A 495 32.90 -4.89 -27.37
CA LEU A 495 32.14 -5.76 -28.27
C LEU A 495 32.57 -5.55 -29.73
N LYS A 496 32.85 -6.62 -30.46
CA LYS A 496 33.09 -6.59 -31.91
C LYS A 496 31.81 -6.27 -32.69
N LYS A 497 30.65 -6.70 -32.21
CA LYS A 497 29.32 -6.49 -32.83
C LYS A 497 28.34 -5.83 -31.85
N THR A 498 28.45 -4.52 -31.70
CA THR A 498 27.61 -3.75 -30.75
C THR A 498 26.12 -3.81 -31.08
N GLU A 499 25.73 -3.92 -32.36
CA GLU A 499 24.33 -3.86 -32.80
C GLU A 499 23.44 -4.95 -32.16
N ASP A 500 23.99 -6.14 -31.95
CA ASP A 500 23.23 -7.25 -31.36
C ASP A 500 22.94 -7.01 -29.88
N PHE A 501 23.92 -6.46 -29.14
CA PHE A 501 23.69 -6.02 -27.76
C PHE A 501 22.72 -4.83 -27.71
N LEU A 502 22.86 -3.84 -28.60
CA LEU A 502 21.97 -2.66 -28.63
C LEU A 502 20.51 -3.04 -28.88
N LYS A 503 20.24 -4.07 -29.70
CA LYS A 503 18.88 -4.62 -29.87
C LYS A 503 18.33 -5.20 -28.56
N ILE A 504 19.15 -5.92 -27.80
CA ILE A 504 18.78 -6.46 -26.48
C ILE A 504 18.52 -5.31 -25.50
N TYR A 505 19.46 -4.36 -25.42
CA TYR A 505 19.40 -3.19 -24.55
C TYR A 505 18.14 -2.35 -24.78
N LYS A 506 17.80 -2.09 -26.05
CA LYS A 506 16.57 -1.36 -26.43
C LYS A 506 15.30 -2.14 -26.07
N LYS A 507 15.30 -3.46 -26.23
CA LYS A 507 14.11 -4.30 -26.00
C LYS A 507 13.82 -4.55 -24.52
N TYR A 508 14.86 -4.81 -23.73
CA TYR A 508 14.73 -5.26 -22.34
C TYR A 508 15.03 -4.17 -21.29
N GLY A 509 15.34 -2.96 -21.76
CA GLY A 509 15.49 -1.77 -20.93
C GLY A 509 16.94 -1.46 -20.60
N GLU A 510 17.18 -0.17 -20.34
CA GLU A 510 18.50 0.36 -20.03
C GLU A 510 18.97 -0.09 -18.65
N ILE A 511 20.17 -0.64 -18.58
CA ILE A 511 20.83 -1.02 -17.32
C ILE A 511 20.94 0.20 -16.39
N ARG A 512 20.45 0.07 -15.15
CA ARG A 512 20.47 1.13 -14.12
C ARG A 512 21.37 0.84 -12.93
N LYS A 513 22.08 -0.30 -12.93
CA LYS A 513 23.06 -0.66 -11.90
C LYS A 513 24.45 -0.79 -12.52
N TYR A 514 25.46 -0.21 -11.86
CA TYR A 514 26.85 -0.33 -12.30
C TYR A 514 27.32 -1.78 -12.18
N GLU A 515 26.90 -2.44 -11.11
CA GLU A 515 27.17 -3.83 -10.81
C GLU A 515 26.67 -4.78 -11.92
N THR A 516 25.57 -4.43 -12.59
CA THR A 516 25.07 -5.20 -13.74
C THR A 516 26.09 -5.22 -14.88
N PHE A 517 26.71 -4.09 -15.21
CA PHE A 517 27.76 -4.07 -16.24
C PHE A 517 29.00 -4.85 -15.84
N VAL A 518 29.47 -4.71 -14.59
CA VAL A 518 30.62 -5.48 -14.09
C VAL A 518 30.39 -6.97 -14.31
N LYS A 519 29.19 -7.44 -13.97
CA LYS A 519 28.80 -8.84 -14.12
C LYS A 519 28.67 -9.28 -15.57
N LEU A 520 28.12 -8.43 -16.44
CA LEU A 520 28.06 -8.73 -17.88
C LEU A 520 29.46 -8.77 -18.50
N PHE A 521 30.41 -7.97 -18.02
CA PHE A 521 31.82 -8.06 -18.41
C PHE A 521 32.43 -9.39 -17.99
N GLU A 522 32.25 -9.82 -16.73
CA GLU A 522 32.71 -11.13 -16.27
C GLU A 522 32.14 -12.26 -17.16
N MET A 523 30.85 -12.21 -17.49
CA MET A 523 30.25 -13.19 -18.40
C MET A 523 30.83 -13.13 -19.82
N LEU A 524 31.07 -11.93 -20.35
CA LEU A 524 31.68 -11.71 -21.66
C LEU A 524 33.09 -12.30 -21.72
N ASP A 525 33.89 -12.07 -20.69
CA ASP A 525 35.28 -12.54 -20.60
C ASP A 525 35.35 -14.07 -20.51
N ILE A 526 34.41 -14.69 -19.80
CA ILE A 526 34.36 -16.15 -19.60
C ILE A 526 33.83 -16.88 -20.84
N LEU A 527 32.74 -16.40 -21.46
CA LEU A 527 32.06 -17.10 -22.57
C LEU A 527 32.61 -16.73 -23.95
N GLY A 528 33.23 -15.56 -24.06
CA GLY A 528 33.46 -14.91 -25.35
C GLY A 528 32.17 -14.36 -25.98
N GLU A 529 32.33 -13.33 -26.81
CA GLU A 529 31.22 -12.50 -27.31
C GLU A 529 30.09 -13.29 -27.99
N LYS A 530 30.41 -14.27 -28.83
CA LYS A 530 29.41 -15.02 -29.61
C LYS A 530 28.46 -15.80 -28.70
N GLU A 531 29.00 -16.58 -27.76
CA GLU A 531 28.19 -17.37 -26.84
C GLU A 531 27.53 -16.49 -25.77
N PHE A 532 28.21 -15.43 -25.31
CA PHE A 532 27.62 -14.43 -24.41
C PHE A 532 26.34 -13.80 -24.99
N ILE A 533 26.39 -13.24 -26.20
CA ILE A 533 25.23 -12.60 -26.83
C ILE A 533 24.10 -13.61 -27.08
N LYS A 534 24.46 -14.82 -27.53
CA LYS A 534 23.49 -15.90 -27.75
C LYS A 534 22.80 -16.32 -26.46
N LYS A 535 23.56 -16.50 -25.37
CA LYS A 535 23.03 -16.83 -24.04
C LYS A 535 22.13 -15.71 -23.54
N LEU A 536 22.62 -14.48 -23.45
CA LEU A 536 21.86 -13.32 -22.98
C LEU A 536 20.52 -13.16 -23.74
N LYS A 537 20.54 -13.28 -25.07
CA LYS A 537 19.33 -13.20 -25.90
C LYS A 537 18.34 -14.33 -25.63
N THR A 538 18.84 -15.56 -25.50
CA THR A 538 18.01 -16.75 -25.27
C THR A 538 17.36 -16.68 -23.90
N ASP A 539 18.16 -16.36 -22.90
CA ASP A 539 17.78 -16.22 -21.50
C ASP A 539 16.69 -15.15 -21.33
N LEU A 540 16.95 -13.92 -21.78
CA LEU A 540 15.97 -12.82 -21.69
C LEU A 540 14.70 -13.12 -22.49
N LYS A 541 14.79 -13.86 -23.61
CA LYS A 541 13.61 -14.29 -24.36
C LYS A 541 12.77 -15.29 -23.56
N LYS A 542 13.38 -16.35 -23.02
CA LYS A 542 12.70 -17.34 -22.17
C LYS A 542 12.06 -16.68 -20.95
N MET A 543 12.80 -15.77 -20.31
CA MET A 543 12.29 -15.00 -19.17
C MET A 543 11.09 -14.15 -19.53
N SER A 544 11.13 -13.45 -20.67
CA SER A 544 10.06 -12.54 -21.08
C SER A 544 8.74 -13.21 -21.46
N VAL A 545 8.73 -14.52 -21.67
CA VAL A 545 7.51 -15.29 -21.97
C VAL A 545 7.00 -16.09 -20.76
N SER A 546 7.76 -16.11 -19.65
CA SER A 546 7.32 -16.77 -18.42
C SER A 546 6.48 -15.80 -17.60
N GLN A 547 5.18 -16.13 -17.45
CA GLN A 547 4.23 -15.29 -16.70
C GLN A 547 4.68 -15.06 -15.25
N ASN A 548 5.24 -16.08 -14.59
CA ASN A 548 5.74 -15.98 -13.21
C ASN A 548 6.93 -15.01 -13.11
N ILE A 549 7.88 -15.10 -14.05
CA ILE A 549 9.06 -14.23 -14.11
C ILE A 549 8.65 -12.78 -14.35
N VAL A 550 7.77 -12.57 -15.33
CA VAL A 550 7.28 -11.24 -15.68
C VAL A 550 6.47 -10.64 -14.53
N SER A 551 5.68 -11.44 -13.82
CA SER A 551 4.98 -11.00 -12.61
C SER A 551 5.95 -10.57 -11.50
N ASP A 552 6.96 -11.38 -11.16
CA ASP A 552 7.96 -11.02 -10.13
C ASP A 552 8.76 -9.76 -10.51
N TYR A 553 9.13 -9.63 -11.78
CA TYR A 553 9.78 -8.42 -12.31
C TYR A 553 8.88 -7.18 -12.13
N LYS A 554 7.61 -7.27 -12.56
CA LYS A 554 6.65 -6.18 -12.40
C LYS A 554 6.48 -5.82 -10.92
N THR A 555 6.37 -6.81 -10.04
CA THR A 555 6.25 -6.62 -8.59
C THR A 555 7.46 -5.87 -8.03
N LYS A 556 8.68 -6.33 -8.31
CA LYS A 556 9.90 -5.64 -7.89
C LYS A 556 9.96 -4.21 -8.42
N THR A 557 9.59 -4.00 -9.68
CA THR A 557 9.59 -2.66 -10.29
C THR A 557 8.60 -1.72 -9.59
N VAL A 558 7.40 -2.20 -9.24
CA VAL A 558 6.43 -1.41 -8.48
C VAL A 558 6.97 -1.06 -7.09
N PHE A 559 7.66 -1.97 -6.40
CA PHE A 559 8.28 -1.67 -5.11
C PHE A 559 9.40 -0.64 -5.21
N PHE A 560 10.25 -0.69 -6.23
CA PHE A 560 11.26 0.35 -6.48
C PHE A 560 10.62 1.72 -6.68
N GLU A 561 9.56 1.80 -7.48
CA GLU A 561 8.82 3.05 -7.71
C GLU A 561 8.09 3.54 -6.45
N LEU A 562 7.52 2.61 -5.67
CA LEU A 562 6.81 2.91 -4.44
C LEU A 562 7.75 3.47 -3.37
N ASP A 563 8.93 2.88 -3.19
CA ASP A 563 9.91 3.33 -2.20
C ASP A 563 10.36 4.77 -2.47
N ASP A 564 10.54 5.11 -3.74
CA ASP A 564 10.83 6.49 -4.16
C ASP A 564 9.63 7.41 -3.91
N ALA A 565 8.42 6.98 -4.26
CA ALA A 565 7.19 7.76 -4.12
C ALA A 565 6.76 7.99 -2.66
N LEU A 566 7.06 7.06 -1.75
CA LEU A 566 6.74 7.16 -0.33
C LEU A 566 7.82 7.86 0.49
N SER A 567 9.00 8.11 -0.08
CA SER A 567 10.01 8.91 0.61
C SER A 567 9.46 10.32 0.83
N GLU A 568 9.41 10.80 2.08
CA GLU A 568 8.83 12.11 2.48
C GLU A 568 9.55 13.34 1.89
N LYS A 569 10.48 13.13 0.95
CA LYS A 569 11.24 14.19 0.30
C LYS A 569 10.37 14.86 -0.76
N ARG A 570 9.60 15.86 -0.33
CA ARG A 570 8.94 16.82 -1.23
C ARG A 570 10.00 17.55 -2.07
N GLU A 571 9.64 17.75 -3.33
CA GLU A 571 10.34 18.47 -4.42
C GLU A 571 11.28 17.66 -5.31
N SER A 572 10.68 17.20 -6.42
CA SER A 572 11.16 17.31 -7.80
C SER A 572 12.66 17.15 -8.04
N ILE A 573 13.05 15.98 -8.53
CA ILE A 573 13.51 15.73 -9.92
C ILE A 573 14.00 14.28 -9.92
N SER A 574 13.18 13.37 -10.44
CA SER A 574 13.68 12.33 -11.34
C SER A 574 12.53 11.80 -12.19
N GLU A 575 12.24 12.49 -13.29
CA GLU A 575 11.89 11.76 -14.50
C GLU A 575 13.09 10.83 -14.81
N GLY A 576 13.01 9.56 -14.38
CA GLY A 576 13.84 8.48 -14.89
C GLY A 576 14.83 7.75 -13.98
N ASN A 577 14.97 8.07 -12.68
CA ASN A 577 16.04 7.44 -11.86
C ASN A 577 15.70 6.10 -11.18
N SER A 578 14.44 5.64 -11.26
CA SER A 578 13.95 4.48 -10.51
C SER A 578 13.53 3.26 -11.34
N LYS A 579 13.67 3.31 -12.68
CA LYS A 579 13.24 2.20 -13.53
C LYS A 579 14.20 1.01 -13.42
N TYR A 580 13.88 0.03 -12.59
CA TYR A 580 14.55 -1.27 -12.58
C TYR A 580 14.35 -1.96 -13.93
N SER A 581 15.43 -2.29 -14.65
CA SER A 581 15.32 -2.87 -16.00
C SER A 581 15.23 -4.39 -15.97
N PHE A 582 14.69 -5.00 -17.03
CA PHE A 582 14.61 -6.44 -17.14
C PHE A 582 16.01 -7.09 -17.25
N ILE A 583 17.00 -6.36 -17.78
CA ILE A 583 18.40 -6.79 -17.77
C ILE A 583 18.99 -6.77 -16.36
N ASP A 584 18.71 -5.73 -15.56
CA ASP A 584 19.12 -5.72 -14.15
C ASP A 584 18.48 -6.89 -13.37
N PHE A 585 17.22 -7.20 -13.67
CA PHE A 585 16.50 -8.32 -13.08
C PHE A 585 17.10 -9.69 -13.44
N TYR A 586 17.41 -9.90 -14.72
CA TYR A 586 18.13 -11.09 -15.18
C TYR A 586 19.45 -11.29 -14.43
N VAL A 587 20.25 -10.23 -14.32
CA VAL A 587 21.55 -10.29 -13.64
C VAL A 587 21.40 -10.44 -12.11
N ASP A 588 20.31 -9.98 -11.50
CA ASP A 588 20.05 -10.27 -10.09
C ASP A 588 19.70 -11.76 -9.87
N ILE A 589 18.93 -12.38 -10.77
CA ILE A 589 18.56 -13.82 -10.68
C ILE A 589 19.79 -14.72 -10.84
N LEU A 590 20.60 -14.50 -11.88
CA LEU A 590 21.79 -15.32 -12.17
C LEU A 590 22.79 -15.37 -11.01
N PHE A 591 22.88 -14.31 -10.21
CA PHE A 591 23.87 -14.22 -9.15
C PHE A 591 23.35 -14.72 -7.82
N PHE A 592 22.03 -14.64 -7.59
CA PHE A 592 21.43 -15.32 -6.46
C PHE A 592 21.69 -16.84 -6.53
N THR A 593 21.57 -17.44 -7.71
CA THR A 593 21.82 -18.88 -7.91
C THR A 593 23.28 -19.25 -7.71
N LYS A 594 24.25 -18.46 -8.19
CA LYS A 594 25.70 -18.65 -7.93
C LYS A 594 26.02 -18.75 -6.43
N ASN A 595 25.44 -17.87 -5.61
CA ASN A 595 25.67 -17.86 -4.16
C ASN A 595 24.84 -18.92 -3.39
N SER A 596 24.03 -19.71 -4.08
CA SER A 596 23.11 -20.67 -3.47
C SER A 596 23.49 -22.13 -3.71
N ILE A 597 24.32 -22.43 -4.73
CA ILE A 597 24.72 -23.80 -5.10
C ILE A 597 25.97 -24.21 -4.33
N LYS A 598 25.87 -25.33 -3.60
CA LYS A 598 26.96 -25.93 -2.83
C LYS A 598 27.24 -27.34 -3.34
N ASP A 599 28.50 -27.74 -3.40
CA ASP A 599 28.91 -29.10 -3.72
C ASP A 599 28.49 -30.10 -2.59
N GLU A 600 28.70 -31.40 -2.81
CA GLU A 600 28.43 -32.45 -1.81
C GLU A 600 29.21 -32.27 -0.49
N LYS A 601 30.22 -31.39 -0.49
CA LYS A 601 31.06 -31.04 0.68
C LYS A 601 30.65 -29.72 1.33
N GLY A 602 29.60 -29.05 0.84
CA GLY A 602 29.08 -27.80 1.39
C GLY A 602 29.82 -26.53 0.96
N ASN A 603 30.75 -26.62 0.03
CA ASN A 603 31.46 -25.47 -0.54
C ASN A 603 30.64 -24.84 -1.65
N PHE A 604 30.63 -23.52 -1.76
CA PHE A 604 29.99 -22.86 -2.89
C PHE A 604 30.67 -23.28 -4.20
N ILE A 605 29.88 -23.65 -5.20
CA ILE A 605 30.42 -24.00 -6.51
C ILE A 605 30.96 -22.71 -7.14
N GLU A 606 32.28 -22.57 -7.19
CA GLU A 606 32.95 -21.35 -7.70
C GLU A 606 32.80 -21.17 -9.21
N ASN A 607 32.55 -22.28 -9.93
CA ASN A 607 32.35 -22.27 -11.38
C ASN A 607 30.89 -21.97 -11.71
N ILE A 608 30.69 -20.92 -12.50
CA ILE A 608 29.37 -20.61 -13.07
C ILE A 608 28.97 -21.83 -13.92
N GLU A 609 28.03 -22.65 -13.46
CA GLU A 609 27.32 -23.58 -14.35
C GLU A 609 26.45 -22.72 -15.29
N MET A 610 27.08 -22.16 -16.33
CA MET A 610 26.45 -21.34 -17.37
C MET A 610 25.50 -22.14 -18.26
N ASP A 611 25.48 -23.46 -18.08
CA ASP A 611 24.67 -24.45 -18.80
C ASP A 611 23.33 -24.78 -18.12
N ILE A 612 23.06 -24.31 -16.89
CA ILE A 612 21.73 -24.52 -16.29
C ILE A 612 20.71 -23.65 -17.02
N ASP A 613 19.62 -24.27 -17.49
CA ASP A 613 18.48 -23.55 -18.07
C ASP A 613 17.88 -22.62 -17.02
N ILE A 614 17.56 -21.39 -17.37
CA ILE A 614 17.01 -20.41 -16.40
C ILE A 614 15.70 -20.89 -15.78
N LEU A 615 14.95 -21.73 -16.49
CA LEU A 615 13.79 -22.42 -15.95
C LEU A 615 14.15 -23.42 -14.83
N ASP A 616 15.29 -24.11 -14.96
CA ASP A 616 15.85 -24.95 -13.90
C ASP A 616 16.44 -24.09 -12.76
N MET A 617 17.01 -22.91 -13.06
CA MET A 617 17.46 -21.96 -12.03
C MET A 617 16.30 -21.34 -11.26
N GLU A 618 15.16 -21.09 -11.89
CA GLU A 618 13.93 -20.66 -11.24
C GLU A 618 13.26 -21.79 -10.47
N LEU A 619 13.21 -23.00 -11.03
CA LEU A 619 12.82 -24.20 -10.28
C LEU A 619 13.72 -24.32 -9.06
N HIS A 620 15.03 -24.17 -9.17
CA HIS A 620 15.97 -24.18 -8.05
C HIS A 620 15.83 -22.96 -7.10
N TYR A 621 15.48 -21.77 -7.60
CA TYR A 621 15.11 -20.58 -6.81
C TYR A 621 13.79 -20.78 -6.06
N SER A 622 12.89 -21.62 -6.61
CA SER A 622 11.61 -22.03 -6.05
C SER A 622 11.65 -23.35 -5.26
N GLU A 623 12.71 -24.15 -5.39
CA GLU A 623 12.92 -25.47 -4.77
C GLU A 623 13.99 -25.45 -3.68
N LYS A 624 15.02 -24.59 -3.71
CA LYS A 624 15.81 -24.29 -2.49
C LYS A 624 15.02 -23.52 -1.44
N ARG A 625 13.87 -23.00 -1.84
CA ARG A 625 12.72 -22.63 -1.00
C ARG A 625 12.04 -23.84 -0.31
N ASN A 626 12.19 -25.06 -0.84
CA ASN A 626 11.69 -26.32 -0.26
C ASN A 626 12.73 -27.13 0.55
N ILE A 627 14.03 -26.78 0.53
CA ILE A 627 15.09 -27.55 1.22
C ILE A 627 15.62 -26.76 2.43
N ARG A 628 14.71 -26.51 3.38
CA ARG A 628 15.02 -26.42 4.81
C ARG A 628 13.85 -27.06 5.55
N ASN A 629 13.69 -28.37 5.32
CA ASN A 629 12.97 -29.25 6.24
C ASN A 629 13.77 -29.38 7.53
#